data_AF-A0A957L771-F1
#
_entry.id   AF-A0A957L771-F1
#
_cell.length_a   1.000
_cell.length_b   1.000
_cell.length_c   1.000
_cell.angle_alpha   90.00
_cell.angle_beta   90.00
_cell.angle_gamma   90.00
#
_symmetry.space_group_name_H-M   'P 1'
#
loop_
_entity.id
_entity.type
_entity.pdbx_description
1 polymer ?
#
loop_
_entity_poly.entity_id
_entity_poly.type
_entity_poly.pdbx_seq_one_letter_code
_entity_poly.pdbx_strand_id
1 'polypeptide(L)'
;MSRLRAISILFAAFVATFMLQISVASAAVVETIDIPVDTLYLSANYFMQTFTPAQSGYVTQITLQSDYTNGPGELIIYEGAGPGTVIGSQSVNWLGTGAEVVTFASSLPVTAGNVYTIQPTNVNLRGIWSSTMDAYPGSELWILNTDTNTWLAWPDCAATNWCASGYPHMAVQIVIEVPIDSDGDGVNDYEDAFPNDPTRAVSCEPGFYGAFTCQPAPVGTYVPTAGALVATPCPVGRFSDVEGAVACQPAQPGYFVDFVGAAAPIACSPGTYQSNSGQNSCTLADPGYFVATAAAIAQTACPAGYTSAAGAIECYRINTAPTAVPGGPYLAAVNETILLDGSASTDPEGDTLTESW
;
A
#
# COMPACT_ATOMS: atom_id res chain seq x y z
N MET A 1 -16.49 48.20 -61.17
CA MET A 1 -15.33 47.30 -61.31
C MET A 1 -15.37 46.40 -60.09
N SER A 2 -15.52 45.08 -60.09
CA SER A 2 -15.36 44.00 -61.07
C SER A 2 -16.26 42.82 -60.61
N ARG A 3 -16.58 41.94 -61.57
CA ARG A 3 -17.64 40.91 -61.60
C ARG A 3 -17.27 39.60 -60.90
N LEU A 4 -18.27 38.83 -60.46
CA LEU A 4 -18.36 37.34 -60.51
C LEU A 4 -19.81 36.95 -60.14
N ARG A 5 -20.77 36.81 -61.06
CA ARG A 5 -21.12 35.67 -61.94
C ARG A 5 -21.14 34.29 -61.24
N ALA A 6 -22.36 33.76 -61.14
CA ALA A 6 -22.72 32.39 -60.77
C ALA A 6 -21.91 31.35 -61.55
N ILE A 7 -21.49 30.30 -60.85
CA ILE A 7 -20.92 29.07 -61.40
C ILE A 7 -21.74 27.92 -60.83
N SER A 8 -22.54 27.29 -61.68
CA SER A 8 -23.12 25.96 -61.45
C SER A 8 -22.04 24.93 -61.82
N ILE A 9 -21.67 24.04 -60.89
CA ILE A 9 -20.80 22.89 -61.17
C ILE A 9 -21.51 21.61 -60.72
N LEU A 10 -21.60 20.66 -61.64
CA LEU A 10 -22.12 19.31 -61.51
C LEU A 10 -21.38 18.49 -60.44
N PHE A 11 -22.14 17.67 -59.72
CA PHE A 11 -21.65 16.62 -58.83
C PHE A 11 -20.81 15.57 -59.58
N ALA A 12 -19.59 15.33 -59.10
CA ALA A 12 -18.87 14.08 -59.28
C ALA A 12 -18.31 13.66 -57.91
N ALA A 13 -18.66 12.44 -57.49
CA ALA A 13 -18.35 11.89 -56.17
C ALA A 13 -16.84 11.81 -55.91
N PHE A 14 -16.40 12.40 -54.79
CA PHE A 14 -15.12 12.09 -54.16
C PHE A 14 -15.27 12.22 -52.64
N VAL A 15 -15.04 11.13 -51.91
CA VAL A 15 -14.98 11.10 -50.44
C VAL A 15 -13.67 11.75 -50.01
N ALA A 16 -13.75 12.87 -49.30
CA ALA A 16 -12.62 13.46 -48.61
C ALA A 16 -13.07 13.88 -47.20
N THR A 17 -12.61 13.16 -46.20
CA THR A 17 -12.74 13.51 -44.78
C THR A 17 -11.86 14.73 -44.52
N PHE A 18 -12.46 15.90 -44.31
CA PHE A 18 -11.74 17.08 -43.81
C PHE A 18 -11.77 17.04 -42.27
N MET A 19 -10.61 16.81 -41.64
CA MET A 19 -10.40 17.11 -40.23
C MET A 19 -9.92 18.55 -40.11
N LEU A 20 -10.70 19.41 -39.47
CA LEU A 20 -10.28 20.73 -39.04
C LEU A 20 -10.00 20.66 -37.53
N GLN A 21 -8.74 20.64 -37.13
CA GLN A 21 -8.32 20.78 -35.73
C GLN A 21 -8.26 22.27 -35.39
N ILE A 22 -9.04 22.71 -34.39
CA ILE A 22 -8.83 23.97 -33.68
C ILE A 22 -8.66 23.61 -32.20
N SER A 23 -7.51 23.98 -31.63
CA SER A 23 -7.23 23.87 -30.21
C SER A 23 -7.44 25.23 -29.56
N VAL A 24 -8.18 25.29 -28.45
CA VAL A 24 -8.34 26.52 -27.67
C VAL A 24 -7.94 26.24 -26.22
N ALA A 25 -7.00 27.05 -25.72
CA ALA A 25 -6.51 26.99 -24.36
C ALA A 25 -7.26 27.99 -23.47
N SER A 26 -7.91 27.44 -22.44
CA SER A 26 -8.33 28.09 -21.19
C SER A 26 -9.42 29.17 -21.18
N ALA A 27 -10.22 29.07 -20.10
CA ALA A 27 -11.06 30.06 -19.43
C ALA A 27 -12.26 30.65 -20.20
N ALA A 28 -13.42 30.06 -19.91
CA ALA A 28 -14.73 30.71 -19.80
C ALA A 28 -15.15 31.62 -20.96
N VAL A 29 -15.47 31.05 -22.12
CA VAL A 29 -16.45 31.61 -23.07
C VAL A 29 -17.06 30.44 -23.86
N VAL A 30 -18.40 30.39 -23.89
CA VAL A 30 -19.19 29.53 -24.78
C VAL A 30 -19.21 30.18 -26.15
N GLU A 31 -18.62 29.54 -27.16
CA GLU A 31 -18.85 29.86 -28.57
C GLU A 31 -18.96 28.57 -29.39
N THR A 32 -20.14 28.32 -29.94
CA THR A 32 -20.44 27.23 -30.88
C THR A 32 -20.28 27.70 -32.32
N ILE A 33 -19.65 26.87 -33.17
CA ILE A 33 -19.51 27.08 -34.61
C ILE A 33 -20.64 26.32 -35.33
N ASP A 34 -21.46 27.03 -36.09
CA ASP A 34 -22.48 26.48 -37.00
C ASP A 34 -21.85 25.97 -38.32
N ILE A 35 -22.27 24.79 -38.78
CA ILE A 35 -22.01 24.31 -40.15
C ILE A 35 -23.36 24.11 -40.85
N PRO A 36 -23.58 24.66 -42.06
CA PRO A 36 -24.87 24.57 -42.74
C PRO A 36 -25.12 23.18 -43.35
N VAL A 37 -26.38 22.78 -43.24
CA VAL A 37 -27.03 21.57 -43.75
C VAL A 37 -26.89 21.40 -45.27
N ASP A 38 -26.41 20.22 -45.69
CA ASP A 38 -26.85 19.60 -46.94
C ASP A 38 -27.11 18.10 -46.71
N THR A 39 -28.27 17.66 -47.19
CA THR A 39 -28.88 16.34 -47.02
C THR A 39 -27.98 15.17 -47.42
N LEU A 40 -27.63 14.30 -46.46
CA LEU A 40 -27.13 12.95 -46.72
C LEU A 40 -28.09 11.91 -46.13
N TYR A 41 -28.80 11.19 -47.01
CA TYR A 41 -29.51 9.97 -46.65
C TYR A 41 -28.47 8.85 -46.44
N LEU A 42 -28.26 8.42 -45.20
CA LEU A 42 -27.56 7.17 -44.89
C LEU A 42 -28.56 6.17 -44.31
N SER A 43 -28.95 5.20 -45.13
CA SER A 43 -29.56 3.96 -44.67
C SER A 43 -28.49 3.09 -44.00
N ALA A 44 -28.29 3.23 -42.69
CA ALA A 44 -27.53 2.27 -41.90
C ALA A 44 -27.86 2.40 -40.39
N ASN A 45 -28.06 1.24 -39.77
CA ASN A 45 -28.60 1.00 -38.43
C ASN A 45 -27.63 1.30 -37.27
N TYR A 46 -27.02 2.49 -37.20
CA TYR A 46 -26.00 2.74 -36.17
C TYR A 46 -26.19 4.11 -35.53
N PHE A 47 -26.93 4.15 -34.42
CA PHE A 47 -26.83 5.27 -33.49
C PHE A 47 -25.49 5.17 -32.78
N MET A 48 -24.70 6.24 -32.82
CA MET A 48 -23.48 6.40 -32.04
C MET A 48 -23.50 7.78 -31.39
N GLN A 49 -23.35 7.83 -30.07
CA GLN A 49 -23.23 9.09 -29.33
C GLN A 49 -21.82 9.22 -28.80
N THR A 50 -21.17 10.35 -29.08
CA THR A 50 -19.86 10.66 -28.48
C THR A 50 -20.00 11.57 -27.27
N PHE A 51 -19.11 11.41 -26.30
CA PHE A 51 -18.96 12.31 -25.15
C PHE A 51 -17.48 12.46 -24.78
N THR A 52 -17.15 13.60 -24.19
CA THR A 52 -15.81 13.88 -23.65
C THR A 52 -15.98 14.27 -22.18
N PRO A 53 -15.48 13.49 -21.21
CA PRO A 53 -15.59 13.84 -19.81
C PRO A 53 -14.78 15.10 -19.53
N ALA A 54 -15.35 16.04 -18.76
CA ALA A 54 -14.60 17.18 -18.24
C ALA A 54 -13.64 16.77 -17.10
N GLN A 55 -13.96 15.69 -16.39
CA GLN A 55 -13.19 15.11 -15.29
C GLN A 55 -13.08 13.60 -15.45
N SER A 56 -11.96 13.03 -15.01
CA SER A 56 -11.80 11.57 -14.96
C SER A 56 -12.71 10.99 -13.88
N GLY A 57 -13.27 9.81 -14.11
CA GLY A 57 -14.19 9.19 -13.17
C GLY A 57 -14.68 7.85 -13.68
N TYR A 58 -15.86 7.43 -13.20
CA TYR A 58 -16.44 6.15 -13.56
C TYR A 58 -17.86 6.32 -14.07
N VAL A 59 -18.15 5.72 -15.23
CA VAL A 59 -19.53 5.55 -15.68
C VAL A 59 -20.16 4.45 -14.83
N THR A 60 -21.13 4.82 -13.99
CA THR A 60 -21.86 3.88 -13.11
C THR A 60 -23.26 3.56 -13.63
N GLN A 61 -23.87 4.52 -14.33
CA GLN A 61 -25.21 4.38 -14.89
C GLN A 61 -25.31 5.06 -16.25
N ILE A 62 -25.95 4.38 -17.20
CA ILE A 62 -26.45 4.99 -18.43
C ILE A 62 -27.95 4.80 -18.49
N THR A 63 -28.70 5.90 -18.59
CA THR A 63 -30.14 5.84 -18.85
C THR A 63 -30.38 6.05 -20.33
N LEU A 64 -31.06 5.11 -20.97
CA LEU A 64 -31.48 5.21 -22.36
C LEU A 64 -32.98 5.45 -22.39
N GLN A 65 -33.46 6.41 -23.18
CA GLN A 65 -34.88 6.64 -23.37
C GLN A 65 -35.22 6.53 -24.85
N SER A 66 -36.22 5.70 -25.19
CA SER A 66 -36.71 5.55 -26.56
C SER A 66 -38.23 5.63 -26.62
N ASP A 67 -38.75 6.25 -27.67
CA ASP A 67 -40.17 6.30 -28.03
C ASP A 67 -40.60 5.15 -28.96
N TYR A 68 -39.71 4.19 -29.23
CA TYR A 68 -39.98 3.03 -30.08
C TYR A 68 -39.67 1.72 -29.35
N THR A 69 -40.44 0.67 -29.67
CA THR A 69 -40.15 -0.68 -29.19
C THR A 69 -38.93 -1.24 -29.92
N ASN A 70 -37.79 -1.31 -29.24
CA ASN A 70 -36.61 -2.00 -29.74
C ASN A 70 -36.64 -3.47 -29.31
N GLY A 71 -35.94 -4.33 -30.06
CA GLY A 71 -35.69 -5.72 -29.63
C GLY A 71 -34.55 -5.77 -28.59
N PRO A 72 -34.27 -6.94 -27.98
CA PRO A 72 -33.11 -7.09 -27.12
C PRO A 72 -31.82 -6.72 -27.87
N GLY A 73 -30.92 -6.00 -27.18
CA GLY A 73 -29.68 -5.50 -27.74
C GLY A 73 -28.56 -5.46 -26.70
N GLU A 74 -27.46 -4.83 -27.08
CA GLU A 74 -26.28 -4.63 -26.24
C GLU A 74 -25.81 -3.17 -26.40
N LEU A 75 -25.55 -2.52 -25.28
CA LEU A 75 -24.90 -1.22 -25.22
C LEU A 75 -23.39 -1.44 -25.17
N ILE A 76 -22.65 -0.89 -26.11
CA ILE A 76 -21.20 -0.98 -26.18
C ILE A 76 -20.61 0.42 -26.01
N ILE A 77 -19.56 0.54 -25.20
CA ILE A 77 -18.78 1.77 -25.06
C ILE A 77 -17.38 1.54 -25.61
N TYR A 78 -16.95 2.46 -26.47
CA TYR A 78 -15.62 2.51 -27.04
C TYR A 78 -14.87 3.74 -26.56
N GLU A 79 -13.55 3.63 -26.49
CA GLU A 79 -12.66 4.79 -26.50
C GLU A 79 -12.42 5.25 -27.95
N GLY A 80 -12.59 6.55 -28.21
CA GLY A 80 -12.50 7.20 -29.52
C GLY A 80 -13.84 7.70 -30.06
N ALA A 81 -13.81 8.42 -31.19
CA ALA A 81 -14.98 9.01 -31.87
C ALA A 81 -15.72 8.05 -32.84
N GLY A 82 -15.47 6.74 -32.73
CA GLY A 82 -16.06 5.68 -33.54
C GLY A 82 -15.83 4.31 -32.88
N PRO A 83 -16.14 3.19 -33.55
CA PRO A 83 -15.88 1.86 -33.01
C PRO A 83 -14.37 1.64 -32.85
N GLY A 84 -13.89 1.90 -31.64
CA GLY A 84 -12.50 1.77 -31.19
C GLY A 84 -12.33 0.58 -30.26
N THR A 85 -11.46 0.71 -29.25
CA THR A 85 -11.30 -0.32 -28.21
C THR A 85 -12.56 -0.34 -27.35
N VAL A 86 -13.22 -1.50 -27.25
CA VAL A 86 -14.36 -1.70 -26.33
C VAL A 86 -13.85 -1.61 -24.90
N ILE A 87 -14.38 -0.67 -24.13
CA ILE A 87 -14.06 -0.51 -22.71
C ILE A 87 -15.15 -1.08 -21.80
N GLY A 88 -16.36 -1.27 -22.32
CA GLY A 88 -17.45 -1.92 -21.61
C GLY A 88 -18.60 -2.30 -22.54
N SER A 89 -19.35 -3.33 -22.17
CA SER A 89 -20.63 -3.63 -22.78
C SER A 89 -21.64 -4.16 -21.77
N GLN A 90 -22.92 -3.96 -22.04
CA GLN A 90 -24.01 -4.37 -21.16
C GLN A 90 -25.24 -4.73 -21.99
N SER A 91 -25.87 -5.87 -21.72
CA SER A 91 -27.12 -6.25 -22.38
C SER A 91 -28.25 -5.30 -21.96
N VAL A 92 -29.07 -4.89 -22.93
CA VAL A 92 -30.21 -3.99 -22.75
C VAL A 92 -31.46 -4.67 -23.29
N ASN A 93 -32.52 -4.72 -22.48
CA ASN A 93 -33.78 -5.36 -22.83
C ASN A 93 -34.88 -4.30 -22.89
N TRP A 94 -35.05 -3.76 -24.09
CA TRP A 94 -36.03 -2.72 -24.41
C TRP A 94 -37.47 -3.24 -24.29
N LEU A 95 -37.99 -3.31 -23.07
CA LEU A 95 -39.35 -3.76 -22.77
C LEU A 95 -40.36 -2.62 -22.94
N GLY A 96 -40.47 -2.05 -24.16
CA GLY A 96 -41.49 -1.04 -24.49
C GLY A 96 -40.96 0.36 -24.81
N THR A 97 -41.88 1.33 -24.92
CA THR A 97 -41.58 2.76 -25.00
C THR A 97 -41.34 3.32 -23.59
N GLY A 98 -40.22 4.01 -23.34
CA GLY A 98 -39.89 4.55 -22.02
C GLY A 98 -38.40 4.72 -21.77
N ALA A 99 -38.06 5.11 -20.54
CA ALA A 99 -36.67 5.18 -20.06
C ALA A 99 -36.26 3.85 -19.43
N GLU A 100 -35.15 3.29 -19.89
CA GLU A 100 -34.49 2.10 -19.35
C GLU A 100 -33.15 2.52 -18.72
N VAL A 101 -32.97 2.16 -17.46
CA VAL A 101 -31.71 2.39 -16.75
C VAL A 101 -30.81 1.19 -16.94
N VAL A 102 -29.66 1.41 -17.57
CA VAL A 102 -28.59 0.43 -17.75
C VAL A 102 -27.52 0.69 -16.71
N THR A 103 -27.47 -0.14 -15.69
CA THR A 103 -26.39 -0.15 -14.69
C THR A 103 -25.33 -1.13 -15.13
N PHE A 104 -24.07 -0.70 -15.14
CA PHE A 104 -22.95 -1.59 -15.50
C PHE A 104 -22.59 -2.48 -14.31
N ALA A 105 -22.25 -3.75 -14.59
CA ALA A 105 -21.82 -4.70 -13.56
C ALA A 105 -20.48 -4.30 -12.89
N SER A 106 -19.69 -3.45 -13.54
CA SER A 106 -18.45 -2.86 -13.03
C SER A 106 -18.38 -1.40 -13.48
N SER A 107 -17.91 -0.52 -12.59
CA SER A 107 -17.62 0.88 -12.92
C SER A 107 -16.66 0.97 -14.11
N LEU A 108 -17.02 1.73 -15.14
CA LEU A 108 -16.19 1.87 -16.34
C LEU A 108 -15.34 3.14 -16.25
N PRO A 109 -14.00 3.05 -16.20
CA PRO A 109 -13.15 4.22 -16.06
C PRO A 109 -13.19 5.08 -17.33
N VAL A 110 -13.34 6.38 -17.14
CA VAL A 110 -13.24 7.40 -18.19
C VAL A 110 -12.25 8.47 -17.78
N THR A 111 -11.50 8.99 -18.74
CA THR A 111 -10.42 9.97 -18.54
C THR A 111 -10.83 11.32 -19.08
N ALA A 112 -10.56 12.39 -18.33
CA ALA A 112 -10.82 13.75 -18.77
C ALA A 112 -10.18 14.04 -20.15
N GLY A 113 -10.95 14.65 -21.05
CA GLY A 113 -10.49 15.03 -22.39
C GLY A 113 -10.39 13.90 -23.42
N ASN A 114 -10.53 12.63 -23.02
CA ASN A 114 -10.64 11.52 -23.97
C ASN A 114 -12.07 11.47 -24.54
N VAL A 115 -12.18 11.15 -25.83
CA VAL A 115 -13.48 10.96 -26.48
C VAL A 115 -13.94 9.52 -26.28
N TYR A 116 -15.19 9.31 -25.93
CA TYR A 116 -15.82 8.00 -25.83
C TYR A 116 -17.04 7.94 -26.74
N THR A 117 -17.31 6.76 -27.31
CA THR A 117 -18.50 6.51 -28.15
C THR A 117 -19.37 5.45 -27.53
N ILE A 118 -20.66 5.72 -27.43
CA ILE A 118 -21.70 4.77 -27.01
C ILE A 118 -22.46 4.29 -28.23
N GLN A 119 -22.56 2.97 -28.38
CA GLN A 119 -23.26 2.32 -29.46
C GLN A 119 -24.21 1.25 -28.90
N PRO A 120 -25.53 1.51 -28.87
CA PRO A 120 -26.52 0.47 -28.73
C PRO A 120 -26.63 -0.33 -30.03
N THR A 121 -26.70 -1.66 -29.89
CA THR A 121 -26.93 -2.60 -30.98
C THR A 121 -28.41 -2.97 -31.07
N ASN A 122 -28.84 -3.45 -32.24
CA ASN A 122 -30.23 -3.84 -32.53
C ASN A 122 -31.28 -2.72 -32.36
N VAL A 123 -30.87 -1.47 -32.52
CA VAL A 123 -31.79 -0.32 -32.57
C VAL A 123 -32.20 -0.03 -34.01
N ASN A 124 -33.50 -0.12 -34.31
CA ASN A 124 -34.05 0.20 -35.63
C ASN A 124 -34.39 1.71 -35.71
N LEU A 125 -33.36 2.55 -35.63
CA LEU A 125 -33.51 4.00 -35.62
C LEU A 125 -33.24 4.57 -37.02
N ARG A 126 -34.22 5.28 -37.60
CA ARG A 126 -34.06 6.00 -38.86
C ARG A 126 -33.73 7.46 -38.58
N GLY A 127 -32.44 7.78 -38.60
CA GLY A 127 -31.92 9.14 -38.55
C GLY A 127 -31.89 9.71 -37.14
N ILE A 128 -30.69 9.84 -36.57
CA ILE A 128 -30.47 10.60 -35.34
C ILE A 128 -29.28 11.52 -35.55
N TRP A 129 -29.40 12.74 -35.05
CA TRP A 129 -28.38 13.76 -35.07
C TRP A 129 -28.02 14.07 -33.61
N SER A 130 -26.76 13.86 -33.23
CA SER A 130 -26.27 14.15 -31.89
C SER A 130 -25.37 15.38 -31.88
N SER A 131 -25.52 16.24 -30.88
CA SER A 131 -24.48 17.21 -30.51
C SER A 131 -23.63 16.66 -29.36
N THR A 132 -22.35 17.03 -29.35
CA THR A 132 -21.37 16.74 -28.29
C THR A 132 -21.83 17.37 -26.97
N MET A 133 -21.68 16.64 -25.85
CA MET A 133 -21.95 17.18 -24.51
C MET A 133 -20.71 17.09 -23.63
N ASP A 134 -20.43 18.18 -22.91
CA ASP A 134 -19.44 18.25 -21.84
C ASP A 134 -20.12 17.82 -20.53
N ALA A 135 -19.72 16.68 -19.96
CA ALA A 135 -20.32 16.14 -18.75
C ALA A 135 -19.74 16.82 -17.48
N TYR A 136 -20.60 17.38 -16.63
CA TYR A 136 -20.26 17.98 -15.33
C TYR A 136 -21.00 17.27 -14.18
N PRO A 137 -20.52 17.37 -12.92
CA PRO A 137 -21.26 16.86 -11.77
C PRO A 137 -22.62 17.57 -11.66
N GLY A 138 -23.72 16.82 -11.73
CA GLY A 138 -25.08 17.37 -11.67
C GLY A 138 -25.58 18.04 -12.96
N SER A 139 -24.99 17.79 -14.13
CA SER A 139 -25.51 18.32 -15.40
C SER A 139 -26.84 17.67 -15.79
N GLU A 140 -27.90 18.47 -15.90
CA GLU A 140 -29.15 18.10 -16.59
C GLU A 140 -28.94 18.08 -18.11
N LEU A 141 -29.50 17.07 -18.78
CA LEU A 141 -29.39 16.90 -20.23
C LEU A 141 -30.32 17.89 -20.94
N TRP A 142 -29.77 18.71 -21.84
CA TRP A 142 -30.56 19.58 -22.72
C TRP A 142 -30.53 19.04 -24.15
N ILE A 143 -31.69 18.78 -24.73
CA ILE A 143 -31.86 18.31 -26.11
C ILE A 143 -32.08 19.53 -27.01
N LEU A 144 -31.25 19.74 -28.03
CA LEU A 144 -31.48 20.80 -29.02
C LEU A 144 -32.54 20.35 -30.03
N ASN A 145 -33.65 21.07 -30.08
CA ASN A 145 -34.61 20.92 -31.16
C ASN A 145 -34.08 21.61 -32.42
N THR A 146 -33.66 20.84 -33.42
CA THR A 146 -33.02 21.35 -34.64
C THR A 146 -33.99 22.05 -35.60
N ASP A 147 -35.29 21.77 -35.50
CA ASP A 147 -36.31 22.40 -36.33
C ASP A 147 -36.60 23.84 -35.84
N THR A 148 -36.47 24.06 -34.53
CA THR A 148 -36.74 25.35 -33.89
C THR A 148 -35.50 26.04 -33.35
N ASN A 149 -34.35 25.38 -33.38
CA ASN A 149 -33.08 25.78 -32.78
C ASN A 149 -33.21 26.17 -31.29
N THR A 150 -33.96 25.39 -30.51
CA THR A 150 -34.22 25.66 -29.08
C THR A 150 -33.81 24.49 -28.19
N TRP A 151 -33.12 24.78 -27.08
CA TRP A 151 -32.72 23.79 -26.07
C TRP A 151 -33.90 23.40 -25.16
N LEU A 152 -34.13 22.10 -24.96
CA LEU A 152 -35.20 21.51 -24.14
C LEU A 152 -34.60 20.74 -22.96
N ALA A 153 -35.09 20.92 -21.74
CA ALA A 153 -34.62 20.18 -20.57
C ALA A 153 -35.17 18.74 -20.54
N TRP A 154 -34.36 17.77 -20.08
CA TRP A 154 -34.86 16.47 -19.60
C TRP A 154 -35.66 16.70 -18.31
N PRO A 155 -36.97 16.39 -18.21
CA PRO A 155 -37.69 15.29 -18.86
C PRO A 155 -38.85 15.74 -19.78
N ASP A 156 -38.76 16.89 -20.43
CA ASP A 156 -39.89 17.53 -21.13
C ASP A 156 -40.28 16.91 -22.50
N CYS A 157 -39.81 15.70 -22.84
CA CYS A 157 -40.24 14.99 -24.05
C CYS A 157 -41.77 14.80 -24.13
N ALA A 158 -42.48 14.81 -23.00
CA ALA A 158 -43.94 14.71 -22.97
C ALA A 158 -44.67 16.04 -23.29
N ALA A 159 -44.00 17.19 -23.17
CA ALA A 159 -44.64 18.50 -23.20
C ALA A 159 -44.56 19.23 -24.56
N THR A 160 -43.63 18.83 -25.42
CA THR A 160 -43.48 19.40 -26.76
C THR A 160 -43.73 18.30 -27.80
N ASN A 161 -44.52 18.59 -28.84
CA ASN A 161 -45.04 17.64 -29.85
C ASN A 161 -43.96 16.92 -30.71
N TRP A 162 -42.78 16.63 -30.18
CA TRP A 162 -41.73 15.81 -30.79
C TRP A 162 -42.17 14.35 -31.00
N CYS A 163 -42.96 13.78 -30.09
CA CYS A 163 -43.53 12.43 -30.25
C CYS A 163 -44.59 12.31 -31.37
N ALA A 164 -44.93 13.41 -32.06
CA ALA A 164 -45.96 13.44 -33.11
C ALA A 164 -45.41 13.44 -34.55
N SER A 165 -44.08 13.50 -34.73
CA SER A 165 -43.44 13.64 -36.06
C SER A 165 -43.32 12.31 -36.83
N GLY A 166 -43.56 11.17 -36.17
CA GLY A 166 -43.53 9.84 -36.80
C GLY A 166 -42.11 9.28 -37.05
N TYR A 167 -41.07 9.92 -36.53
CA TYR A 167 -39.70 9.41 -36.55
C TYR A 167 -39.29 8.89 -35.17
N PRO A 168 -38.53 7.79 -35.07
CA PRO A 168 -38.10 7.25 -33.79
C PRO A 168 -36.94 8.08 -33.21
N HIS A 169 -37.07 8.50 -31.95
CA HIS A 169 -36.07 9.26 -31.21
C HIS A 169 -35.47 8.42 -30.06
N MET A 170 -34.20 8.69 -29.75
CA MET A 170 -33.51 8.09 -28.60
C MET A 170 -32.64 9.14 -27.92
N ALA A 171 -32.68 9.15 -26.59
CA ALA A 171 -31.87 10.04 -25.76
C ALA A 171 -31.06 9.22 -24.75
N VAL A 172 -29.87 9.72 -24.39
CA VAL A 172 -28.90 9.03 -23.53
C VAL A 172 -28.47 9.97 -22.41
N GLN A 173 -28.57 9.51 -21.17
CA GLN A 173 -28.01 10.18 -19.99
C GLN A 173 -26.89 9.31 -19.42
N ILE A 174 -25.76 9.92 -19.09
CA ILE A 174 -24.60 9.23 -18.52
C ILE A 174 -24.34 9.83 -17.14
N VAL A 175 -24.27 8.99 -16.13
CA VAL A 175 -23.82 9.37 -14.79
C VAL A 175 -22.35 9.01 -14.68
N ILE A 176 -21.51 10.04 -14.56
CA ILE A 176 -20.09 9.90 -14.24
C ILE A 176 -19.94 10.24 -12.77
N GLU A 177 -19.60 9.24 -11.96
CA GLU A 177 -19.17 9.47 -10.60
C GLU A 177 -17.71 9.88 -10.62
N VAL A 178 -17.46 11.12 -10.22
CA VAL A 178 -16.11 11.64 -10.06
C VAL A 178 -15.64 11.20 -8.69
N PRO A 179 -14.49 10.52 -8.58
CA PRO A 179 -13.90 10.21 -7.28
C PRO A 179 -13.73 11.52 -6.52
N ILE A 180 -14.42 11.63 -5.39
CA ILE A 180 -14.28 12.75 -4.47
C ILE A 180 -12.97 12.53 -3.72
N ASP A 181 -12.16 13.58 -3.61
CA ASP A 181 -10.97 13.65 -2.77
C ASP A 181 -11.20 14.87 -1.86
N SER A 182 -11.82 14.62 -0.71
CA SER A 182 -12.39 15.63 0.17
C SER A 182 -11.33 16.46 0.89
N ASP A 183 -10.13 15.92 1.11
CA ASP A 183 -9.02 16.61 1.78
C ASP A 183 -7.85 16.99 0.85
N GLY A 184 -7.86 16.50 -0.40
CA GLY A 184 -6.94 16.89 -1.45
C GLY A 184 -5.59 16.19 -1.38
N ASP A 185 -5.51 15.02 -0.76
CA ASP A 185 -4.28 14.26 -0.57
C ASP A 185 -3.90 13.37 -1.77
N GLY A 186 -4.77 13.30 -2.78
CA GLY A 186 -4.60 12.56 -4.01
C GLY A 186 -5.12 11.12 -3.96
N VAL A 187 -5.71 10.70 -2.84
CA VAL A 187 -6.48 9.46 -2.68
C VAL A 187 -7.96 9.81 -2.67
N ASN A 188 -8.80 8.95 -3.23
CA ASN A 188 -10.23 9.21 -3.28
C ASN A 188 -10.92 8.71 -2.00
N ASP A 189 -12.02 9.35 -1.62
CA ASP A 189 -12.75 9.11 -0.36
C ASP A 189 -13.22 7.66 -0.18
N TYR A 190 -13.38 6.88 -1.25
CA TYR A 190 -13.81 5.47 -1.17
C TYR A 190 -12.64 4.48 -1.03
N GLU A 191 -11.42 4.87 -1.41
CA GLU A 191 -10.18 4.12 -1.18
C GLU A 191 -9.38 4.65 0.03
N ASP A 192 -9.77 5.79 0.57
CA ASP A 192 -9.12 6.47 1.69
C ASP A 192 -9.69 6.02 3.05
N ALA A 193 -8.81 5.58 3.95
CA ALA A 193 -9.18 5.22 5.32
C ALA A 193 -9.47 6.45 6.20
N PHE A 194 -9.04 7.65 5.78
CA PHE A 194 -9.21 8.93 6.45
C PHE A 194 -9.63 10.07 5.49
N PRO A 195 -10.83 10.01 4.87
CA PRO A 195 -11.28 10.94 3.81
C PRO A 195 -11.38 12.43 4.14
N ASN A 196 -10.93 12.88 5.32
CA ASN A 196 -10.97 14.27 5.75
C ASN A 196 -9.67 14.68 6.48
N ASP A 197 -8.60 13.90 6.36
CA ASP A 197 -7.30 14.13 6.95
C ASP A 197 -6.19 14.08 5.87
N PRO A 198 -5.75 15.25 5.34
CA PRO A 198 -4.83 15.30 4.20
C PRO A 198 -3.40 14.84 4.53
N THR A 199 -3.17 14.34 5.74
CA THR A 199 -1.88 13.86 6.21
C THR A 199 -1.76 12.34 6.19
N ARG A 200 -2.84 11.60 5.85
CA ARG A 200 -2.87 10.14 5.84
C ARG A 200 -4.01 9.61 4.97
N ALA A 201 -3.71 8.62 4.15
CA ALA A 201 -4.70 7.90 3.36
C ALA A 201 -4.90 6.43 3.79
N VAL A 202 -3.93 5.84 4.50
CA VAL A 202 -3.93 4.41 4.82
C VAL A 202 -3.85 4.14 6.31
N SER A 203 -4.69 3.23 6.79
CA SER A 203 -4.61 2.69 8.15
C SER A 203 -3.86 1.36 8.13
N CYS A 204 -2.59 1.37 8.51
CA CYS A 204 -1.75 0.16 8.50
C CYS A 204 -2.14 -0.80 9.63
N GLU A 205 -2.14 -2.10 9.34
CA GLU A 205 -2.32 -3.15 10.33
C GLU A 205 -1.15 -3.21 11.34
N PRO A 206 -1.32 -3.82 12.53
CA PRO A 206 -0.22 -4.03 13.48
C PRO A 206 0.98 -4.69 12.79
N GLY A 207 2.18 -4.24 13.15
CA GLY A 207 3.44 -4.61 12.49
C GLY A 207 3.82 -3.71 11.32
N PHE A 208 2.91 -2.89 10.79
CA PHE A 208 3.18 -1.94 9.72
C PHE A 208 2.89 -0.50 10.15
N TYR A 209 3.60 0.46 9.57
CA TYR A 209 3.41 1.89 9.82
C TYR A 209 3.48 2.71 8.54
N GLY A 210 2.87 3.89 8.54
CA GLY A 210 2.91 4.82 7.43
C GLY A 210 1.65 5.69 7.33
N ALA A 211 1.70 6.66 6.42
CA ALA A 211 0.63 7.63 6.19
C ALA A 211 -0.12 7.38 4.88
N PHE A 212 0.61 7.18 3.77
CA PHE A 212 0.04 6.93 2.43
C PHE A 212 0.32 5.52 1.92
N THR A 213 1.37 4.89 2.44
CA THR A 213 1.75 3.52 2.12
C THR A 213 2.25 2.85 3.40
N CYS A 214 1.94 1.57 3.57
CA CYS A 214 2.34 0.82 4.74
C CYS A 214 3.71 0.18 4.53
N GLN A 215 4.62 0.42 5.48
CA GLN A 215 5.94 -0.18 5.56
C GLN A 215 6.01 -1.11 6.77
N PRO A 216 6.63 -2.30 6.65
CA PRO A 216 6.83 -3.17 7.81
C PRO A 216 7.74 -2.48 8.82
N ALA A 217 7.48 -2.67 10.11
CA ALA A 217 8.37 -2.22 11.17
C ALA A 217 9.77 -2.83 10.95
N PRO A 218 10.85 -2.03 10.82
CA PRO A 218 12.18 -2.57 10.61
C PRO A 218 12.67 -3.37 11.83
N VAL A 219 13.67 -4.23 11.63
CA VAL A 219 14.34 -4.94 12.73
C VAL A 219 14.77 -3.99 13.84
N GLY A 220 14.64 -4.44 15.09
CA GLY A 220 14.83 -3.61 16.28
C GLY A 220 13.67 -2.69 16.63
N THR A 221 12.59 -2.67 15.85
CA THR A 221 11.38 -1.89 16.16
C THR A 221 10.14 -2.78 16.17
N TYR A 222 9.01 -2.24 16.63
CA TYR A 222 7.71 -2.89 16.62
C TYR A 222 6.56 -1.88 16.45
N VAL A 223 5.41 -2.36 15.97
CA VAL A 223 4.17 -1.60 15.87
C VAL A 223 3.03 -2.41 16.50
N PRO A 224 2.59 -2.07 17.72
CA PRO A 224 1.61 -2.88 18.45
C PRO A 224 0.16 -2.63 18.05
N THR A 225 -0.14 -1.49 17.42
CA THR A 225 -1.50 -1.03 17.12
C THR A 225 -1.61 -0.58 15.67
N ALA A 226 -2.78 -0.79 15.06
CA ALA A 226 -3.08 -0.30 13.73
C ALA A 226 -3.04 1.24 13.64
N GLY A 227 -2.84 1.77 12.42
CA GLY A 227 -2.85 3.20 12.11
C GLY A 227 -1.62 3.97 12.61
N ALA A 228 -0.56 3.28 13.01
CA ALA A 228 0.68 3.91 13.47
C ALA A 228 1.40 4.63 12.32
N LEU A 229 1.87 5.84 12.57
CA LEU A 229 2.65 6.61 11.58
C LEU A 229 4.16 6.33 11.67
N VAL A 230 4.62 5.72 12.77
CA VAL A 230 6.03 5.43 13.04
C VAL A 230 6.16 4.10 13.77
N ALA A 231 7.26 3.38 13.52
CA ALA A 231 7.62 2.21 14.31
C ALA A 231 8.30 2.61 15.63
N THR A 232 8.01 1.86 16.70
CA THR A 232 8.58 2.12 18.04
C THR A 232 9.83 1.26 18.25
N PRO A 233 10.98 1.82 18.65
CA PRO A 233 12.17 1.02 18.96
C PRO A 233 11.94 0.05 20.12
N CYS A 234 12.55 -1.13 20.06
CA CYS A 234 12.51 -2.09 21.15
C CYS A 234 13.18 -1.51 22.41
N PRO A 235 12.55 -1.61 23.60
CA PRO A 235 13.17 -1.15 24.83
C PRO A 235 14.33 -2.05 25.24
N VAL A 236 15.23 -1.52 26.08
CA VAL A 236 16.32 -2.26 26.74
C VAL A 236 15.77 -3.56 27.36
N GLY A 237 16.54 -4.65 27.25
CA GLY A 237 16.13 -6.00 27.62
C GLY A 237 15.28 -6.72 26.56
N ARG A 238 14.87 -6.06 25.47
CA ARG A 238 14.09 -6.64 24.38
C ARG A 238 14.69 -6.32 23.00
N PHE A 239 14.41 -7.17 22.03
CA PHE A 239 14.87 -7.02 20.65
C PHE A 239 13.78 -7.45 19.65
N SER A 240 13.98 -7.15 18.38
CA SER A 240 13.22 -7.74 17.27
C SER A 240 14.17 -8.08 16.13
N ASP A 241 14.27 -9.35 15.78
CA ASP A 241 15.12 -9.87 14.71
C ASP A 241 14.38 -10.01 13.37
N VAL A 242 13.10 -9.66 13.34
CA VAL A 242 12.24 -9.73 12.15
C VAL A 242 11.65 -8.37 11.80
N GLU A 243 11.40 -8.17 10.51
CA GLU A 243 10.55 -7.07 10.04
C GLU A 243 9.08 -7.36 10.35
N GLY A 244 8.27 -6.31 10.46
CA GLY A 244 6.83 -6.43 10.68
C GLY A 244 6.44 -6.84 12.10
N ALA A 245 7.34 -6.65 13.08
CA ALA A 245 7.08 -7.10 14.44
C ALA A 245 5.94 -6.31 15.12
N VAL A 246 4.99 -7.03 15.72
CA VAL A 246 3.93 -6.45 16.54
C VAL A 246 4.34 -6.22 18.00
N ALA A 247 5.40 -6.89 18.45
CA ALA A 247 5.97 -6.77 19.78
C ALA A 247 7.43 -7.23 19.79
N CYS A 248 8.24 -6.65 20.68
CA CYS A 248 9.62 -7.07 20.87
C CYS A 248 9.73 -8.31 21.76
N GLN A 249 10.64 -9.21 21.41
CA GLN A 249 10.97 -10.41 22.17
C GLN A 249 11.93 -10.05 23.33
N PRO A 250 11.72 -10.60 24.54
CA PRO A 250 12.70 -10.44 25.61
C PRO A 250 13.99 -11.20 25.29
N ALA A 251 15.13 -10.64 25.68
CA ALA A 251 16.39 -11.40 25.68
C ALA A 251 16.21 -12.68 26.50
N GLN A 252 16.54 -13.83 25.94
CA GLN A 252 16.40 -15.12 26.61
C GLN A 252 17.42 -15.24 27.76
N PRO A 253 17.20 -16.11 28.77
CA PRO A 253 18.24 -16.46 29.74
C PRO A 253 19.56 -16.82 29.04
N GLY A 254 20.66 -16.36 29.63
CA GLY A 254 22.00 -16.42 29.03
C GLY A 254 22.32 -15.25 28.10
N TYR A 255 21.34 -14.38 27.82
CA TYR A 255 21.51 -13.21 26.95
C TYR A 255 20.98 -11.95 27.62
N PHE A 256 21.42 -10.80 27.10
CA PHE A 256 20.97 -9.47 27.53
C PHE A 256 20.84 -8.52 26.34
N VAL A 257 20.14 -7.41 26.53
CA VAL A 257 20.10 -6.28 25.58
C VAL A 257 20.29 -5.00 26.38
N ASP A 258 21.36 -4.26 26.11
CA ASP A 258 21.75 -3.06 26.86
C ASP A 258 21.40 -1.73 26.19
N PHE A 259 20.86 -1.75 24.96
CA PHE A 259 20.46 -0.55 24.23
C PHE A 259 19.06 -0.65 23.60
N VAL A 260 18.45 0.49 23.31
CA VAL A 260 17.15 0.58 22.63
C VAL A 260 17.28 0.31 21.13
N GLY A 261 16.28 -0.31 20.51
CA GLY A 261 16.30 -0.58 19.07
C GLY A 261 17.15 -1.79 18.68
N ALA A 262 17.45 -2.69 19.61
CA ALA A 262 18.29 -3.84 19.33
C ALA A 262 17.61 -4.83 18.38
N ALA A 263 18.33 -5.25 17.33
CA ALA A 263 17.87 -6.27 16.39
C ALA A 263 18.20 -7.70 16.85
N ALA A 264 19.08 -7.85 17.85
CA ALA A 264 19.49 -9.14 18.39
C ALA A 264 19.92 -8.98 19.86
N PRO A 265 19.82 -10.04 20.68
CA PRO A 265 20.35 -10.06 22.03
C PRO A 265 21.84 -10.44 22.03
N ILE A 266 22.55 -10.04 23.09
CA ILE A 266 23.98 -10.29 23.29
C ILE A 266 24.14 -11.44 24.28
N ALA A 267 24.94 -12.46 23.94
CA ALA A 267 25.25 -13.56 24.84
C ALA A 267 26.11 -13.09 26.03
N CYS A 268 25.84 -13.62 27.22
CA CYS A 268 26.76 -13.47 28.35
C CYS A 268 28.09 -14.11 28.04
N SER A 269 29.20 -13.41 28.30
CA SER A 269 30.55 -13.93 28.15
C SER A 269 30.88 -14.95 29.26
N PRO A 270 31.82 -15.89 29.04
CA PRO A 270 32.38 -16.71 30.12
C PRO A 270 32.77 -15.86 31.33
N GLY A 271 32.54 -16.39 32.53
CA GLY A 271 32.66 -15.66 33.79
C GLY A 271 31.40 -14.89 34.19
N THR A 272 30.42 -14.76 33.29
CA THR A 272 29.13 -14.13 33.57
C THR A 272 27.95 -14.99 33.14
N TYR A 273 26.81 -14.83 33.79
CA TYR A 273 25.59 -15.57 33.51
C TYR A 273 24.35 -14.68 33.62
N GLN A 274 23.22 -15.12 33.07
CA GLN A 274 21.95 -14.45 33.28
C GLN A 274 20.81 -15.47 33.35
N SER A 275 20.21 -15.62 34.52
CA SER A 275 19.16 -16.62 34.76
C SER A 275 17.78 -16.18 34.27
N ASN A 276 17.54 -14.87 34.18
CA ASN A 276 16.22 -14.32 33.87
C ASN A 276 16.16 -13.80 32.43
N SER A 277 14.97 -13.87 31.84
CA SER A 277 14.71 -13.22 30.56
C SER A 277 14.54 -11.70 30.71
N GLY A 278 14.74 -10.96 29.62
CA GLY A 278 14.42 -9.52 29.55
C GLY A 278 15.43 -8.63 30.26
N GLN A 279 16.67 -9.12 30.44
CA GLN A 279 17.69 -8.44 31.22
C GLN A 279 18.59 -7.58 30.35
N ASN A 280 19.23 -6.58 30.96
CA ASN A 280 20.07 -5.61 30.27
C ASN A 280 21.57 -5.79 30.54
N SER A 281 21.93 -6.81 31.31
CA SER A 281 23.29 -7.11 31.70
C SER A 281 23.40 -8.55 32.19
N CYS A 282 24.64 -9.05 32.26
CA CYS A 282 24.95 -10.34 32.85
C CYS A 282 25.52 -10.15 34.27
N THR A 283 25.26 -11.13 35.13
CA THR A 283 25.79 -11.20 36.49
C THR A 283 27.13 -11.92 36.47
N LEU A 284 28.13 -11.43 37.20
CA LEU A 284 29.40 -12.13 37.39
C LEU A 284 29.19 -13.42 38.19
N ALA A 285 29.99 -14.44 37.91
CA ALA A 285 30.13 -15.57 38.83
C ALA A 285 30.58 -15.07 40.21
N ASP A 286 29.96 -15.57 41.27
CA ASP A 286 30.32 -15.30 42.65
C ASP A 286 31.67 -15.97 42.99
N PRO A 287 32.44 -15.44 43.96
CA PRO A 287 33.61 -16.15 44.48
C PRO A 287 33.27 -17.58 44.94
N GLY A 288 34.11 -18.54 44.57
CA GLY A 288 33.85 -19.97 44.78
C GLY A 288 32.94 -20.61 43.72
N TYR A 289 32.51 -19.85 42.71
CA TYR A 289 31.80 -20.32 41.52
C TYR A 289 32.52 -19.92 40.24
N PHE A 290 32.20 -20.59 39.14
CA PHE A 290 32.73 -20.29 37.81
C PHE A 290 31.67 -20.43 36.72
N VAL A 291 31.89 -19.78 35.58
CA VAL A 291 31.07 -19.94 34.36
C VAL A 291 31.99 -20.16 33.17
N ALA A 292 32.06 -21.40 32.69
CA ALA A 292 33.02 -21.78 31.65
C ALA A 292 32.62 -21.35 30.23
N THR A 293 31.33 -21.27 29.94
CA THR A 293 30.82 -21.07 28.56
C THR A 293 30.02 -19.79 28.43
N ALA A 294 30.00 -19.24 27.20
CA ALA A 294 29.10 -18.15 26.85
C ALA A 294 27.63 -18.59 26.94
N ALA A 295 26.72 -17.62 27.01
CA ALA A 295 25.27 -17.81 27.10
C ALA A 295 24.81 -18.67 28.30
N ALA A 296 25.60 -18.69 29.38
CA ALA A 296 25.25 -19.46 30.56
C ALA A 296 24.07 -18.82 31.32
N ILE A 297 23.17 -19.69 31.79
CA ILE A 297 22.01 -19.28 32.60
C ILE A 297 22.26 -19.38 34.10
N ALA A 298 23.41 -19.95 34.49
CA ALA A 298 23.78 -20.19 35.88
C ALA A 298 25.31 -20.28 36.02
N GLN A 299 25.77 -20.12 37.25
CA GLN A 299 27.13 -20.39 37.69
C GLN A 299 27.27 -21.80 38.27
N THR A 300 28.48 -22.36 38.23
CA THR A 300 28.81 -23.69 38.75
C THR A 300 29.72 -23.56 39.96
N ALA A 301 29.42 -24.26 41.06
CA ALA A 301 30.24 -24.23 42.27
C ALA A 301 31.59 -24.92 42.04
N CYS A 302 32.65 -24.39 42.67
CA CYS A 302 33.93 -25.08 42.68
C CYS A 302 33.88 -26.38 43.49
N PRO A 303 34.54 -27.46 43.03
CA PRO A 303 34.69 -28.68 43.82
C PRO A 303 35.40 -28.42 45.15
N ALA A 304 35.22 -29.33 46.12
CA ALA A 304 35.96 -29.26 47.38
C ALA A 304 37.48 -29.26 47.14
N GLY A 305 38.21 -28.39 47.86
CA GLY A 305 39.65 -28.18 47.66
C GLY A 305 39.99 -27.18 46.54
N TYR A 306 38.99 -26.59 45.88
CA TYR A 306 39.16 -25.57 44.85
C TYR A 306 38.43 -24.28 45.22
N THR A 307 38.87 -23.15 44.66
CA THR A 307 38.24 -21.84 44.81
C THR A 307 38.37 -21.02 43.52
N SER A 308 37.69 -19.89 43.47
CA SER A 308 37.68 -18.97 42.34
C SER A 308 37.40 -17.53 42.78
N ALA A 309 37.90 -16.57 42.01
CA ALA A 309 37.53 -15.17 42.17
C ALA A 309 36.18 -14.86 41.50
N ALA A 310 35.59 -13.69 41.79
CA ALA A 310 34.41 -13.23 41.08
C ALA A 310 34.69 -13.13 39.57
N GLY A 311 33.75 -13.60 38.74
CA GLY A 311 33.90 -13.59 37.29
C GLY A 311 34.81 -14.68 36.71
N ALA A 312 35.16 -15.70 37.49
CA ALA A 312 36.05 -16.76 37.02
C ALA A 312 35.40 -17.70 35.99
N ILE A 313 36.23 -18.22 35.08
CA ILE A 313 35.82 -19.21 34.06
C ILE A 313 36.17 -20.65 34.43
N GLU A 314 36.95 -20.84 35.49
CA GLU A 314 37.37 -22.12 36.02
C GLU A 314 37.75 -21.98 37.51
N CYS A 315 37.96 -23.11 38.17
CA CYS A 315 38.42 -23.14 39.55
C CYS A 315 39.90 -23.48 39.62
N TYR A 316 40.60 -22.92 40.61
CA TYR A 316 41.98 -23.26 40.93
C TYR A 316 42.06 -23.97 42.29
N ARG A 317 43.07 -24.83 42.47
CA ARG A 317 43.28 -25.51 43.75
C ARG A 317 43.59 -24.51 44.85
N ILE A 318 42.99 -24.72 46.02
CA ILE A 318 43.38 -24.01 47.24
C ILE A 318 44.77 -24.52 47.61
N ASN A 319 45.75 -23.63 47.63
CA ASN A 319 47.10 -23.94 48.08
C ASN A 319 47.19 -23.72 49.58
N THR A 320 47.61 -24.73 50.35
CA THR A 320 47.83 -24.62 51.79
C THR A 320 49.32 -24.58 52.11
N ALA A 321 49.68 -24.05 53.28
CA ALA A 321 51.08 -24.02 53.66
C ALA A 321 51.57 -25.44 53.96
N PRO A 322 52.76 -25.84 53.47
CA PRO A 322 53.31 -27.14 53.79
C PRO A 322 53.63 -27.27 55.28
N THR A 323 53.55 -28.49 55.80
CA THR A 323 53.96 -28.81 57.18
C THR A 323 55.42 -29.22 57.18
N ALA A 324 56.27 -28.39 57.79
CA ALA A 324 57.69 -28.69 57.95
C ALA A 324 57.91 -29.63 59.13
N VAL A 325 58.59 -30.76 58.88
CA VAL A 325 59.01 -31.72 59.91
C VAL A 325 60.53 -31.91 59.76
N PRO A 326 61.35 -31.05 60.41
CA PRO A 326 62.78 -31.00 60.14
C PRO A 326 63.61 -32.18 60.68
N GLY A 327 62.98 -33.13 61.39
CA GLY A 327 63.71 -34.14 62.16
C GLY A 327 64.55 -33.54 63.30
N GLY A 328 65.15 -34.40 64.12
CA GLY A 328 66.03 -34.03 65.24
C GLY A 328 67.31 -34.87 65.23
N PRO A 329 68.30 -34.56 66.10
CA PRO A 329 68.16 -33.89 67.39
C PRO A 329 68.24 -32.35 67.36
N TYR A 330 67.46 -31.68 68.24
CA TYR A 330 67.44 -30.20 68.40
C TYR A 330 68.42 -29.67 69.45
N LEU A 331 69.27 -30.54 69.98
CA LEU A 331 70.27 -30.22 71.01
C LEU A 331 71.54 -30.99 70.67
N ALA A 332 72.67 -30.28 70.68
CA ALA A 332 74.00 -30.85 70.49
C ALA A 332 75.03 -30.01 71.27
N ALA A 333 76.19 -30.58 71.54
CA ALA A 333 77.30 -29.82 72.11
C ALA A 333 77.88 -28.83 71.08
N VAL A 334 78.58 -27.79 71.57
CA VAL A 334 79.26 -26.84 70.69
C VAL A 334 80.27 -27.58 69.81
N ASN A 335 80.16 -27.39 68.49
CA ASN A 335 80.93 -28.05 67.42
C ASN A 335 80.50 -29.50 67.05
N GLU A 336 79.36 -30.00 67.52
CA GLU A 336 78.78 -31.24 66.98
C GLU A 336 77.99 -31.00 65.70
N THR A 337 78.07 -31.96 64.77
CA THR A 337 77.22 -31.97 63.57
C THR A 337 75.83 -32.50 63.93
N ILE A 338 74.80 -31.72 63.60
CA ILE A 338 73.41 -32.17 63.65
C ILE A 338 72.99 -32.58 62.25
N LEU A 339 72.39 -33.77 62.11
CA LEU A 339 71.70 -34.18 60.90
C LEU A 339 70.22 -33.83 61.06
N LEU A 340 69.74 -32.96 60.18
CA LEU A 340 68.32 -32.68 60.04
C LEU A 340 67.80 -33.49 58.85
N ASP A 341 66.59 -34.03 58.99
CA ASP A 341 65.95 -34.86 57.97
C ASP A 341 64.54 -34.34 57.77
N GLY A 342 64.37 -33.57 56.69
CA GLY A 342 63.12 -32.98 56.28
C GLY A 342 62.17 -33.95 55.58
N SER A 343 62.56 -35.22 55.39
CA SER A 343 61.79 -36.20 54.59
C SER A 343 60.38 -36.51 55.11
N ALA A 344 60.10 -36.18 56.38
CA ALA A 344 58.76 -36.28 56.96
C ALA A 344 57.89 -35.02 56.74
N SER A 345 58.43 -33.99 56.09
CA SER A 345 57.68 -32.79 55.71
C SER A 345 56.70 -33.13 54.59
N THR A 346 55.51 -32.51 54.61
CA THR A 346 54.45 -32.80 53.65
C THR A 346 53.74 -31.54 53.21
N ASP A 347 53.48 -31.43 51.92
CA ASP A 347 52.50 -30.49 51.37
C ASP A 347 51.12 -31.17 51.30
N PRO A 348 50.05 -30.59 51.85
CA PRO A 348 48.72 -31.21 51.84
C PRO A 348 48.16 -31.43 50.43
N GLU A 349 48.59 -30.64 49.44
CA GLU A 349 48.20 -30.77 48.03
C GLU A 349 49.14 -31.70 47.24
N GLY A 350 50.22 -32.17 47.87
CA GLY A 350 51.25 -33.00 47.26
C GLY A 350 52.21 -32.24 46.37
N ASP A 351 52.30 -30.91 46.53
CA ASP A 351 53.25 -30.09 45.79
C ASP A 351 54.70 -30.42 46.21
N THR A 352 55.64 -30.19 45.29
CA THR A 352 57.05 -30.48 45.55
C THR A 352 57.62 -29.50 46.57
N LEU A 353 58.13 -30.05 47.68
CA LEU A 353 58.75 -29.25 48.73
C LEU A 353 60.15 -28.79 48.34
N THR A 354 60.50 -27.55 48.72
CA THR A 354 61.88 -27.05 48.72
C THR A 354 62.30 -26.84 50.16
N GLU A 355 63.39 -27.49 50.56
CA GLU A 355 63.96 -27.37 51.90
C GLU A 355 65.05 -26.29 51.93
N SER A 356 65.07 -25.47 52.99
CA SER A 356 66.13 -24.51 53.27
C SER A 356 66.50 -24.65 54.74
N TRP A 357 67.79 -24.90 55.01
CA TRP A 357 68.33 -25.23 56.33
C TRP A 357 69.19 -24.12 56.92
#